data_AF-A0A970VTK6-F1
#
_entry.id   AF-A0A970VTK6-F1
#
_cell.length_a   1.000
_cell.length_b   1.000
_cell.length_c   1.000
_cell.angle_alpha   90.00
_cell.angle_beta   90.00
_cell.angle_gamma   90.00
#
_symmetry.space_group_name_H-M   'P 1'
#
loop_
_entity.id
_entity.type
_entity.pdbx_description
1 polymer ?
#
loop_
_entity_poly.entity_id
_entity_poly.type
_entity_poly.pdbx_seq_one_letter_code
_entity_poly.pdbx_strand_id
1 'polypeptide(L)'
;MEFGKPLPEPPKIGGFFGPGMVLVALGVGLGELFMWPRLVMVFGANIRWLFFMGMLAQVFAMMEIARWSMATGESSFMAAYRVWPPFMWFFWILAIGTYIWPGHI
;
A
#
# COMPACT_ATOMS: atom_id res chain seq x y z
N MET A 1 9.52 24.22 -11.31
CA MET A 1 9.84 23.33 -10.18
C MET A 1 11.28 23.62 -9.81
N GLU A 2 11.53 24.13 -8.61
CA GLU A 2 12.86 24.53 -8.14
C GLU A 2 13.64 23.24 -7.81
N PHE A 3 14.24 22.62 -8.83
CA PHE A 3 15.07 21.43 -8.71
C PHE A 3 16.38 21.83 -8.01
N GLY A 4 16.41 21.79 -6.66
CA GLY A 4 17.61 22.16 -5.91
C GLY A 4 17.42 22.47 -4.42
N LYS A 5 16.18 22.53 -3.91
CA LYS A 5 15.97 22.67 -2.46
C LYS A 5 16.38 21.38 -1.76
N PRO A 6 17.27 21.42 -0.74
CA PRO A 6 17.60 20.24 0.04
C PRO A 6 16.33 19.68 0.66
N LEU A 7 16.18 18.35 0.65
CA LEU A 7 15.07 17.67 1.31
C LEU A 7 15.05 18.13 2.78
N PRO A 8 13.86 18.47 3.32
CA PRO A 8 13.76 18.83 4.73
C PRO A 8 14.33 17.70 5.58
N GLU A 9 15.03 18.07 6.67
CA GLU A 9 15.60 17.08 7.58
C GLU A 9 14.49 16.14 8.07
N PRO A 10 14.76 14.82 8.12
CA PRO A 10 13.74 13.87 8.54
C PRO A 10 13.28 14.21 9.95
N PRO A 11 11.96 14.25 10.20
CA PRO A 11 11.45 14.50 11.54
C PRO A 11 12.02 13.46 12.52
N LYS A 12 12.25 13.88 13.77
CA LYS A 12 12.72 12.98 14.83
C LYS A 12 11.76 11.79 14.92
N ILE A 13 12.32 10.58 15.12
CA ILE A 13 11.58 9.30 15.13
C ILE A 13 10.32 9.36 16.01
N GLY A 14 10.39 10.04 17.16
CA GLY A 14 9.26 10.24 18.07
C GLY A 14 8.07 11.03 17.49
N GLY A 15 8.32 12.00 16.59
CA GLY A 15 7.28 12.82 15.96
C GLY A 15 6.49 12.08 14.87
N PHE A 16 6.99 10.92 14.42
CA PHE A 16 6.31 10.09 13.42
C PHE A 16 5.21 9.22 14.04
N PHE A 17 5.31 8.84 15.31
CA PHE A 17 4.37 7.90 15.93
C PHE A 17 2.93 8.40 15.96
N GLY A 18 2.70 9.70 16.19
CA GLY A 18 1.34 10.26 16.21
C GLY A 18 0.64 10.12 14.84
N PRO A 19 1.14 10.80 13.80
CA PRO A 19 0.58 10.71 12.45
C PRO A 19 0.66 9.29 11.86
N GLY A 20 1.76 8.58 12.11
CA GLY A 20 1.99 7.22 11.62
C GLY A 20 0.97 6.22 12.16
N MET A 21 0.65 6.28 13.46
CA MET A 21 -0.37 5.38 14.05
C MET A 21 -1.76 5.65 13.49
N VAL A 22 -2.12 6.91 13.20
CA VAL A 22 -3.40 7.24 12.55
C VAL A 22 -3.44 6.67 11.13
N LEU A 23 -2.36 6.83 10.36
CA LEU A 23 -2.28 6.27 9.00
C LEU A 23 -2.30 4.73 9.01
N VAL A 24 -1.65 4.08 9.96
CA VAL A 24 -1.71 2.63 10.14
C VAL A 24 -3.13 2.20 10.49
N ALA A 25 -3.79 2.86 11.44
CA ALA A 25 -5.17 2.53 11.81
C ALA A 25 -6.16 2.70 10.64
N LEU A 26 -5.96 3.72 9.80
CA LEU A 26 -6.74 3.92 8.57
C LEU A 26 -6.41 2.90 7.48
N GLY A 27 -5.17 2.40 7.45
CA GLY A 27 -4.71 1.40 6.50
C GLY A 27 -5.18 -0.02 6.80
N VAL A 28 -5.50 -0.32 8.07
CA VAL A 28 -6.07 -1.62 8.47
C VAL A 28 -7.55 -1.65 8.09
N GLY A 29 -7.86 -2.39 7.03
CA GLY A 29 -9.22 -2.52 6.50
C GLY A 29 -9.97 -3.74 7.03
N LEU A 30 -11.19 -3.92 6.51
CA LEU A 30 -12.02 -5.11 6.76
C LEU A 30 -11.35 -6.41 6.31
N GLY A 31 -10.45 -6.34 5.32
CA GLY A 31 -9.63 -7.47 4.89
C GLY A 31 -8.75 -8.02 6.02
N GLU A 32 -8.05 -7.16 6.75
CA GLU A 32 -7.22 -7.58 7.88
C GLU A 32 -8.01 -7.93 9.13
N LEU A 33 -9.06 -7.18 9.45
CA LEU A 33 -9.84 -7.39 10.67
C LEU A 33 -10.78 -8.60 10.60
N PHE A 34 -11.33 -8.92 9.44
CA PHE A 34 -12.34 -9.97 9.30
C PHE A 34 -11.89 -11.13 8.40
N MET A 35 -11.33 -10.83 7.24
CA MET A 35 -11.02 -11.85 6.23
C MET A 35 -9.85 -12.75 6.65
N TRP A 36 -8.79 -12.16 7.24
CA TRP A 36 -7.64 -12.93 7.74
C TRP A 36 -7.99 -13.90 8.88
N PRO A 37 -8.70 -13.48 9.95
CA PRO A 37 -9.18 -14.42 10.98
C PRO A 37 -10.04 -15.54 10.40
N ARG A 38 -10.95 -15.22 9.45
CA ARG A 38 -11.76 -16.22 8.76
C ARG A 38 -10.92 -17.22 7.99
N LEU A 39 -9.91 -16.76 7.25
CA LEU A 39 -8.98 -17.64 6.53
C LEU A 39 -8.29 -18.61 7.49
N VAL A 40 -7.82 -18.13 8.64
CA VAL A 40 -7.13 -18.95 9.64
C VAL A 40 -8.09 -19.94 10.30
N MET A 41 -9.36 -19.57 10.51
CA MET A 41 -10.38 -20.50 11.03
C MET A 41 -10.72 -21.61 10.03
N VAL A 42 -10.76 -21.31 8.72
CA VAL A 42 -11.13 -22.28 7.67
C VAL A 42 -9.95 -23.18 7.26
N PHE A 43 -8.76 -22.62 7.08
CA PHE A 43 -7.58 -23.34 6.58
C PHE A 43 -6.57 -23.71 7.68
N GLY A 44 -6.84 -23.33 8.93
CA GLY A 44 -6.01 -23.62 10.09
C GLY A 44 -4.83 -22.65 10.28
N ALA A 45 -4.10 -22.83 11.38
CA ALA A 45 -3.00 -21.94 11.79
C ALA A 45 -1.76 -21.99 10.88
N ASN A 46 -1.68 -22.97 9.97
CA ASN A 46 -0.52 -23.16 9.09
C ASN A 46 -0.41 -22.09 8.01
N ILE A 47 -1.49 -21.38 7.66
CA ILE A 47 -1.46 -20.35 6.61
C ILE A 47 -0.96 -18.97 7.10
N ARG A 48 -0.74 -18.80 8.41
CA ARG A 48 -0.39 -17.49 9.01
C ARG A 48 0.91 -16.90 8.47
N TRP A 49 1.84 -17.70 7.95
CA TRP A 49 3.07 -17.18 7.35
C TRP A 49 2.81 -16.39 6.05
N LEU A 50 1.70 -16.65 5.36
CA LEU A 50 1.30 -15.90 4.17
C LEU A 50 1.02 -14.43 4.49
N PHE A 51 0.51 -14.15 5.70
CA PHE A 51 0.34 -12.78 6.18
C PHE A 51 1.69 -12.06 6.23
N PHE A 52 2.72 -12.70 6.76
CA PHE A 52 4.06 -12.11 6.86
C PHE A 52 4.67 -11.83 5.49
N MET A 53 4.52 -12.78 4.55
CA MET A 53 4.96 -12.59 3.16
C MET A 53 4.20 -11.47 2.45
N GLY A 54 2.88 -11.40 2.62
CA GLY A 54 2.05 -10.33 2.07
C GLY A 54 2.43 -8.97 2.63
N MET A 55 2.63 -8.87 3.94
CA MET A 55 3.07 -7.65 4.62
C MET A 55 4.45 -7.19 4.12
N LEU A 56 5.42 -8.10 3.95
CA LEU A 56 6.73 -7.75 3.40
C LEU A 56 6.63 -7.24 1.96
N ALA A 57 5.84 -7.91 1.12
CA ALA A 57 5.61 -7.47 -0.25
C ALA A 57 4.94 -6.09 -0.29
N GLN A 58 3.96 -5.85 0.58
CA GLN A 58 3.27 -4.56 0.70
C GLN A 58 4.22 -3.45 1.15
N VAL A 59 5.04 -3.69 2.18
CA VAL A 59 6.04 -2.73 2.66
C VAL A 59 7.04 -2.40 1.54
N PHE A 60 7.56 -3.41 0.85
CA PHE A 60 8.47 -3.21 -0.27
C PHE A 60 7.83 -2.39 -1.40
N ALA A 61 6.62 -2.75 -1.81
CA ALA A 61 5.89 -2.06 -2.87
C ALA A 61 5.57 -0.60 -2.50
N MET A 62 5.11 -0.34 -1.27
CA MET A 62 4.82 1.02 -0.79
C MET A 62 6.08 1.87 -0.70
N MET A 63 7.20 1.30 -0.24
CA MET A 63 8.49 1.98 -0.19
C MET A 63 8.99 2.34 -1.59
N GLU A 64 8.84 1.44 -2.56
CA GLU A 64 9.27 1.67 -3.94
C GLU A 64 8.42 2.75 -4.61
N ILE A 65 7.10 2.71 -4.41
CA ILE A 65 6.17 3.75 -4.86
C ILE A 65 6.53 5.10 -4.25
N ALA A 66 6.77 5.16 -2.94
CA ALA A 66 7.16 6.40 -2.26
C ALA A 66 8.47 6.96 -2.82
N ARG A 67 9.47 6.09 -3.03
CA ARG A 67 10.76 6.47 -3.65
C ARG A 67 10.56 7.05 -5.04
N TRP A 68 9.75 6.40 -5.88
CA TRP A 68 9.45 6.88 -7.21
C TRP A 68 8.77 8.25 -7.20
N SER A 69 7.72 8.41 -6.39
CA SER A 69 6.97 9.67 -6.29
C SER A 69 7.82 10.82 -5.73
N MET A 70 8.74 10.55 -4.80
CA MET A 70 9.69 11.56 -4.32
C MET A 70 10.71 11.96 -5.40
N ALA A 71 11.16 11.03 -6.24
CA ALA A 71 12.18 11.28 -7.26
C ALA A 71 11.64 12.02 -8.50
N THR A 72 10.43 11.67 -8.96
CA THR A 72 9.85 12.20 -10.20
C THR A 72 8.72 13.19 -9.99
N GLY A 73 8.11 13.23 -8.80
CA GLY A 73 6.91 14.02 -8.54
C GLY A 73 5.65 13.48 -9.23
N GLU A 74 5.74 12.31 -9.88
CA GLU A 74 4.61 11.68 -10.58
C GLU A 74 3.90 10.64 -9.70
N SER A 75 2.61 10.43 -9.96
CA SER A 75 1.85 9.36 -9.32
C SER A 75 2.26 7.99 -9.85
N SER A 76 2.06 6.95 -9.06
CA SER A 76 2.36 5.56 -9.44
C SER A 76 1.60 5.10 -10.69
N PHE A 77 0.42 5.66 -10.95
CA PHE A 77 -0.36 5.35 -12.15
C PHE A 77 0.28 5.92 -13.41
N MET A 78 0.88 7.11 -13.33
CA MET A 78 1.66 7.69 -14.44
C MET A 78 2.96 6.93 -14.66
N ALA A 79 3.58 6.44 -13.58
CA ALA A 79 4.71 5.52 -13.67
C ALA A 79 4.34 4.24 -14.44
N ALA A 80 3.20 3.64 -14.11
CA ALA A 80 2.68 2.46 -14.79
C ALA A 80 2.39 2.74 -16.28
N TYR A 81 1.84 3.91 -16.61
CA TYR A 81 1.61 4.33 -18.00
C TYR A 81 2.91 4.40 -18.82
N ARG A 82 4.01 4.89 -18.22
CA ARG A 82 5.33 4.95 -18.87
C ARG A 82 5.94 3.57 -19.13
N VAL A 83 5.69 2.61 -18.25
CA VAL A 83 6.17 1.23 -18.42
C VAL A 83 5.35 0.52 -19.50
N TRP A 84 4.03 0.52 -19.36
CA TRP A 84 3.13 -0.04 -20.35
C TRP A 84 1.69 0.51 -20.15
N PRO A 85 1.10 1.21 -21.13
CA PRO A 85 -0.22 1.82 -20.97
C PRO A 85 -1.35 0.87 -20.52
N PRO A 86 -1.39 -0.42 -20.92
CA PRO A 86 -2.34 -1.39 -20.38
C PRO A 86 -2.21 -1.64 -18.88
N PHE A 87 -1.01 -1.54 -18.28
CA PHE A 87 -0.86 -1.72 -16.83
C PHE A 87 -1.59 -0.64 -16.04
N MET A 88 -1.56 0.61 -16.50
CA MET A 88 -2.32 1.69 -15.88
C MET A 88 -3.82 1.33 -15.81
N TRP A 89 -4.40 0.92 -16.94
CA TRP A 89 -5.81 0.53 -17.00
C TRP A 89 -6.13 -0.73 -16.21
N PHE A 90 -5.22 -1.71 -16.19
CA PHE A 90 -5.37 -2.92 -15.38
C PHE A 90 -5.48 -2.58 -13.89
N PHE A 91 -4.58 -1.75 -13.35
CA PHE A 91 -4.65 -1.33 -11.95
C PHE A 91 -5.88 -0.47 -11.64
N TRP A 92 -6.33 0.37 -12.57
CA TRP A 92 -7.57 1.14 -12.43
C TRP A 92 -8.81 0.24 -12.36
N ILE A 93 -8.91 -0.73 -13.26
CA ILE A 93 -10.03 -1.69 -13.28
C ILE A 93 -10.02 -2.53 -11.99
N LEU A 94 -8.85 -2.98 -11.55
CA LEU A 94 -8.74 -3.71 -10.28
C LEU A 94 -9.10 -2.83 -9.08
N ALA A 95 -8.64 -1.57 -9.03
CA ALA A 95 -8.96 -0.66 -7.94
C ALA A 95 -10.47 -0.41 -7.86
N ILE A 96 -11.09 -0.08 -8.99
CA ILE A 96 -12.54 0.07 -9.10
C ILE A 96 -13.24 -1.23 -8.72
N GLY A 97 -12.76 -2.36 -9.25
CA GLY A 97 -13.24 -3.70 -8.92
C GLY A 97 -13.20 -3.96 -7.42
N THR A 98 -12.14 -3.56 -6.72
CA THR A 98 -12.01 -3.77 -5.27
C THR A 98 -13.00 -2.93 -4.45
N TYR A 99 -13.34 -1.73 -4.92
CA TYR A 99 -14.34 -0.87 -4.28
C TYR A 99 -15.80 -1.23 -4.63
N ILE A 100 -16.05 -1.71 -5.85
CA ILE A 100 -17.37 -2.15 -6.30
C ILE A 100 -17.68 -3.57 -5.80
N TRP A 101 -16.65 -4.41 -5.70
CA TRP A 101 -16.81 -5.79 -5.26
C TRP A 101 -17.24 -5.79 -3.80
N PRO A 102 -18.45 -6.31 -3.50
CA PRO A 102 -18.79 -6.62 -2.14
C PRO A 102 -17.92 -7.82 -1.80
N GLY A 103 -16.75 -7.56 -1.22
CA GLY A 103 -15.86 -8.57 -0.67
C GLY A 103 -16.45 -9.26 0.55
N HIS A 104 -17.76 -9.54 0.52
CA HIS A 104 -18.61 -10.24 1.48
C HIS A 104 -18.70 -9.55 2.85
N ILE A 105 -19.81 -8.91 3.23
CA ILE A 105 -21.01 -9.61 3.77
C ILE A 105 -21.15 -11.04 3.27
#